data_AF-A0A968ZYA4-F1
#
_entry.id   AF-A0A968ZYA4-F1
#
_cell.length_a   1.000
_cell.length_b   1.000
_cell.length_c   1.000
_cell.angle_alpha   90.00
_cell.angle_beta   90.00
_cell.angle_gamma   90.00
#
_symmetry.space_group_name_H-M   'P 1'
#
loop_
_entity.id
_entity.type
_entity.pdbx_description
1 polymer ?
#
loop_
_entity_poly.entity_id
_entity_poly.type
_entity_poly.pdbx_seq_one_letter_code
_entity_poly.pdbx_strand_id
1 'polypeptide(L)'
;MMSNLELRNSEITAARDMMFNALSDYSNHQLMQGVNAAAYIRRRECVWAIEQAIAMTYQMQGEWEVVGDRLLTADSLIRQDILTVLDKIETIDELDFLFPEVTRIYHHDLAAISAWKAHIDWYQELPSEEMKQLNESSAAEQQEALVESLVEVEVEVEVDPTKEEPAELKFYEEASQKFVPYILVDSLVFLFDPEERQDAENYIDERAQLENLAALNPQNLCKASPLTVANLYGYFAQRDESLVETETEEDAEKVALSHF
;
A
#
# COMPACT_ATOMS: atom_id res chain seq x y z
N MET A 1 6.82 -42.38 2.82
CA MET A 1 7.17 -41.01 2.35
C MET A 1 5.98 -40.35 1.64
N MET A 2 5.34 -41.00 0.64
CA MET A 2 4.09 -40.49 0.01
C MET A 2 2.95 -40.18 0.99
N SER A 3 2.68 -41.05 1.98
CA SER A 3 1.60 -40.83 2.96
C SER A 3 1.78 -39.61 3.87
N ASN A 4 3.03 -39.16 4.06
CA ASN A 4 3.34 -37.98 4.87
C ASN A 4 3.11 -36.69 4.05
N LEU A 5 3.42 -36.74 2.75
CA LEU A 5 3.17 -35.61 1.83
C LEU A 5 1.67 -35.39 1.59
N GLU A 6 0.90 -36.46 1.39
CA GLU A 6 -0.56 -36.39 1.26
C GLU A 6 -1.21 -35.85 2.53
N LEU A 7 -0.77 -36.31 3.71
CA LEU A 7 -1.26 -35.80 4.99
C LEU A 7 -0.94 -34.30 5.13
N ARG A 8 0.31 -33.89 4.90
CA ARG A 8 0.73 -32.49 4.93
C ARG A 8 -0.12 -31.62 3.98
N ASN A 9 -0.34 -32.08 2.75
CA ASN A 9 -1.14 -31.33 1.78
C ASN A 9 -2.61 -31.23 2.21
N SER A 10 -3.15 -32.26 2.85
CA SER A 10 -4.51 -32.22 3.41
C SER A 10 -4.63 -31.24 4.58
N GLU A 11 -3.64 -31.17 5.46
CA GLU A 11 -3.61 -30.22 6.59
C GLU A 11 -3.49 -28.77 6.10
N ILE A 12 -2.63 -28.51 5.11
CA ILE A 12 -2.50 -27.19 4.47
C ILE A 12 -3.83 -26.77 3.83
N THR A 13 -4.49 -27.70 3.14
CA THR A 13 -5.80 -27.42 2.51
C THR A 13 -6.86 -27.10 3.56
N ALA A 14 -6.94 -27.87 4.63
CA ALA A 14 -7.87 -27.62 5.72
C ALA A 14 -7.62 -26.26 6.40
N ALA A 15 -6.36 -25.88 6.63
CA ALA A 15 -6.00 -24.57 7.17
C ALA A 15 -6.42 -23.44 6.22
N ARG A 16 -6.20 -23.61 4.92
CA ARG A 16 -6.65 -22.65 3.90
C ARG A 16 -8.16 -22.49 3.88
N ASP A 17 -8.93 -23.58 3.98
CA ASP A 17 -10.40 -23.52 4.03
C ASP A 17 -10.89 -22.75 5.26
N MET A 18 -10.24 -22.91 6.41
CA MET A 18 -10.54 -22.10 7.61
C MET A 18 -10.25 -20.60 7.37
N MET A 19 -9.16 -20.28 6.68
CA MET A 19 -8.81 -18.90 6.33
C MET A 19 -9.82 -18.27 5.36
N PHE A 20 -10.34 -19.02 4.38
CA PHE A 20 -11.41 -18.52 3.51
C PHE A 20 -12.70 -18.21 4.28
N ASN A 21 -13.05 -19.04 5.27
CA ASN A 21 -14.19 -18.75 6.15
C ASN A 21 -13.96 -17.48 6.96
N ALA A 22 -12.79 -17.34 7.61
CA ALA A 22 -12.43 -16.13 8.34
C ALA A 22 -12.44 -14.89 7.43
N LEU A 23 -11.89 -14.99 6.23
CA LEU A 23 -11.89 -13.92 5.24
C LEU A 23 -13.32 -13.44 4.94
N SER A 24 -14.30 -14.33 4.84
CA SER A 24 -15.70 -13.95 4.62
C SER A 24 -16.28 -13.10 5.76
N ASP A 25 -15.89 -13.38 7.01
CA ASP A 25 -16.31 -12.60 8.18
C ASP A 25 -15.62 -11.23 8.23
N TYR A 26 -14.31 -11.19 7.97
CA TYR A 26 -13.52 -9.97 8.01
C TYR A 26 -13.82 -9.03 6.83
N SER A 27 -14.12 -9.56 5.65
CA SER A 27 -14.44 -8.78 4.45
C SER A 27 -15.91 -8.32 4.37
N ASN A 28 -16.76 -8.69 5.33
CA ASN A 28 -18.17 -8.34 5.32
C ASN A 28 -18.39 -6.82 5.40
N HIS A 29 -18.79 -6.21 4.28
CA HIS A 29 -19.04 -4.78 4.15
C HIS A 29 -20.12 -4.24 5.08
N GLN A 30 -21.09 -5.06 5.50
CA GLN A 30 -22.13 -4.62 6.45
C GLN A 30 -21.53 -4.25 7.81
N LEU A 31 -20.43 -4.91 8.19
CA LEU A 31 -19.69 -4.62 9.41
C LEU A 31 -18.77 -3.40 9.28
N MET A 32 -18.66 -2.82 8.08
CA MET A 32 -17.83 -1.65 7.76
C MET A 32 -18.65 -0.37 7.52
N GLN A 33 -19.97 -0.46 7.57
CA GLN A 33 -20.84 0.71 7.39
C GLN A 33 -20.73 1.64 8.61
N GLY A 34 -20.45 2.92 8.35
CA GLY A 34 -20.36 3.96 9.38
C GLY A 34 -19.13 3.88 10.28
N VAL A 35 -18.14 3.06 9.91
CA VAL A 35 -16.85 2.98 10.61
C VAL A 35 -15.93 4.09 10.07
N ASN A 36 -15.19 4.74 10.96
CA ASN A 36 -14.24 5.80 10.59
C ASN A 36 -13.01 5.24 9.84
N ALA A 37 -12.22 6.12 9.25
CA ALA A 37 -11.08 5.75 8.39
C ALA A 37 -10.05 4.89 9.14
N ALA A 38 -9.73 5.26 10.39
CA ALA A 38 -8.78 4.52 11.24
C ALA A 38 -9.25 3.10 11.60
N ALA A 39 -10.51 2.91 11.97
CA ALA A 39 -11.03 1.58 12.27
C ALA A 39 -11.26 0.78 10.97
N TYR A 40 -11.54 1.44 9.84
CA TYR A 40 -11.62 0.80 8.54
C TYR A 40 -10.28 0.14 8.18
N ILE A 41 -9.19 0.90 8.18
CA ILE A 41 -7.87 0.40 7.77
C ILE A 41 -7.40 -0.77 8.65
N ARG A 42 -7.59 -0.70 9.97
CA ARG A 42 -7.19 -1.79 10.90
C ARG A 42 -7.88 -3.12 10.60
N ARG A 43 -9.14 -3.08 10.16
CA ARG A 43 -9.81 -4.31 9.75
C ARG A 43 -9.31 -4.80 8.39
N ARG A 44 -9.02 -3.89 7.47
CA ARG A 44 -8.48 -4.25 6.15
C ARG A 44 -7.08 -4.87 6.27
N GLU A 45 -6.24 -4.42 7.20
CA GLU A 45 -4.97 -5.07 7.53
C GLU A 45 -5.15 -6.57 7.86
N CYS A 46 -6.19 -6.93 8.61
CA CYS A 46 -6.51 -8.34 8.87
C CYS A 46 -6.92 -9.10 7.61
N VAL A 47 -7.72 -8.47 6.74
CA VAL A 47 -8.10 -9.04 5.44
C VAL A 47 -6.85 -9.31 4.59
N TRP A 48 -5.95 -8.34 4.48
CA TRP A 48 -4.71 -8.46 3.71
C TRP A 48 -3.78 -9.53 4.28
N ALA A 49 -3.67 -9.63 5.61
CA ALA A 49 -2.88 -10.66 6.26
C ALA A 49 -3.42 -12.07 5.98
N ILE A 50 -4.74 -12.25 6.02
CA ILE A 50 -5.39 -13.52 5.67
C ILE A 50 -5.16 -13.86 4.19
N GLU A 51 -5.29 -12.88 3.29
CA GLU A 51 -5.02 -13.02 1.86
C GLU A 51 -3.59 -13.49 1.58
N GLN A 52 -2.60 -12.86 2.21
CA GLN A 52 -1.20 -13.25 2.10
C GLN A 52 -0.95 -14.64 2.69
N ALA A 53 -1.55 -14.98 3.84
CA ALA A 53 -1.43 -16.31 4.42
C ALA A 53 -2.02 -17.40 3.51
N ILE A 54 -3.14 -17.13 2.84
CA ILE A 54 -3.69 -18.02 1.81
C ILE A 54 -2.70 -18.18 0.66
N ALA A 55 -2.09 -17.11 0.15
CA ALA A 55 -1.07 -17.19 -0.89
C ALA A 55 0.14 -18.06 -0.46
N MET A 56 0.58 -17.94 0.80
CA MET A 56 1.65 -18.80 1.35
C MET A 56 1.28 -20.28 1.34
N THR A 57 0.02 -20.65 1.62
CA THR A 57 -0.40 -22.05 1.56
C THR A 57 -0.33 -22.66 0.16
N TYR A 58 -0.66 -21.88 -0.88
CA TYR A 58 -0.49 -22.29 -2.27
C TYR A 58 0.99 -22.45 -2.62
N GLN A 59 1.84 -21.52 -2.17
CA GLN A 59 3.29 -21.63 -2.33
C GLN A 59 3.85 -22.88 -1.68
N MET A 60 3.40 -23.23 -0.47
CA MET A 60 3.83 -24.46 0.22
C MET A 60 3.45 -25.75 -0.53
N GLN A 61 2.43 -25.69 -1.38
CA GLN A 61 1.99 -26.78 -2.25
C GLN A 61 2.62 -26.75 -3.64
N GLY A 62 3.42 -25.71 -3.96
CA GLY A 62 4.05 -25.52 -5.27
C GLY A 62 3.11 -24.99 -6.35
N GLU A 63 1.96 -24.42 -5.98
CA GLU A 63 0.94 -23.90 -6.89
C GLU A 63 1.25 -22.46 -7.33
N TRP A 64 2.43 -22.25 -7.95
CA TRP A 64 3.01 -20.92 -8.20
C TRP A 64 2.15 -19.97 -9.03
N GLU A 65 1.41 -20.48 -10.01
CA GLU A 65 0.48 -19.68 -10.82
C GLU A 65 -0.62 -19.07 -9.95
N VAL A 66 -1.20 -19.89 -9.05
CA VAL A 66 -2.22 -19.44 -8.10
C VAL A 66 -1.63 -18.41 -7.13
N VAL A 67 -0.39 -18.59 -6.68
CA VAL A 67 0.27 -17.58 -5.82
C VAL A 67 0.37 -16.24 -6.55
N GLY A 68 0.81 -16.24 -7.80
CA GLY A 68 0.91 -15.03 -8.64
C GLY A 68 -0.43 -14.28 -8.75
N ASP A 69 -1.51 -14.99 -9.07
CA ASP A 69 -2.86 -14.41 -9.17
C ASP A 69 -3.35 -13.82 -7.84
N ARG A 70 -3.07 -14.52 -6.74
CA ARG A 70 -3.45 -14.05 -5.39
C ARG A 70 -2.67 -12.81 -4.98
N LEU A 71 -1.39 -12.69 -5.33
CA LEU A 71 -0.59 -11.49 -5.04
C LEU A 71 -1.05 -10.28 -5.87
N LEU A 72 -1.42 -10.48 -7.15
CA LEU A 72 -2.03 -9.43 -7.96
C LEU A 72 -3.37 -8.95 -7.38
N THR A 73 -4.18 -9.89 -6.93
CA THR A 73 -5.45 -9.59 -6.25
C THR A 73 -5.21 -8.83 -4.95
N ALA A 74 -4.22 -9.23 -4.15
CA ALA A 74 -3.86 -8.58 -2.90
C ALA A 74 -3.35 -7.15 -3.11
N ASP A 75 -2.47 -6.91 -4.09
CA ASP A 75 -2.00 -5.56 -4.45
C ASP A 75 -3.18 -4.65 -4.83
N SER A 76 -4.05 -5.14 -5.72
CA SER A 76 -5.24 -4.38 -6.15
C SER A 76 -6.19 -4.08 -4.99
N LEU A 77 -6.39 -5.06 -4.10
CA LEU A 77 -7.25 -4.94 -2.93
C LEU A 77 -6.72 -3.90 -1.94
N ILE A 78 -5.42 -3.94 -1.62
CA ILE A 78 -4.79 -2.97 -0.74
C ILE A 78 -4.94 -1.56 -1.30
N ARG A 79 -4.65 -1.37 -2.61
CA ARG A 79 -4.81 -0.06 -3.26
C ARG A 79 -6.23 0.48 -3.15
N GLN A 80 -7.22 -0.33 -3.51
CA GLN A 80 -8.63 0.07 -3.45
C GLN A 80 -9.08 0.38 -2.02
N ASP A 81 -8.66 -0.42 -1.05
CA ASP A 81 -8.98 -0.21 0.34
C ASP A 81 -8.36 1.08 0.88
N ILE A 82 -7.12 1.39 0.51
CA ILE A 82 -6.47 2.65 0.89
C ILE A 82 -7.18 3.84 0.26
N LEU A 83 -7.54 3.80 -1.02
CA LEU A 83 -8.33 4.88 -1.64
C LEU A 83 -9.67 5.09 -0.92
N THR A 84 -10.31 4.00 -0.51
CA THR A 84 -11.54 4.06 0.31
C THR A 84 -11.28 4.66 1.70
N VAL A 85 -10.10 4.47 2.29
CA VAL A 85 -9.71 5.10 3.56
C VAL A 85 -9.48 6.60 3.36
N LEU A 86 -8.79 7.00 2.29
CA LEU A 86 -8.49 8.40 2.00
C LEU A 86 -9.76 9.21 1.75
N ASP A 87 -10.74 8.65 1.03
CA ASP A 87 -12.07 9.24 0.81
C ASP A 87 -12.88 9.43 2.11
N LYS A 88 -12.52 8.70 3.18
CA LYS A 88 -13.20 8.75 4.49
C LYS A 88 -12.56 9.70 5.48
N ILE A 89 -11.44 10.34 5.16
CA ILE A 89 -10.75 11.23 6.11
C ILE A 89 -11.57 12.51 6.27
N GLU A 90 -12.09 12.76 7.46
CA GLU A 90 -12.90 13.95 7.74
C GLU A 90 -12.12 14.98 8.60
N THR A 91 -11.11 14.53 9.33
CA THR A 91 -10.41 15.36 10.33
C THR A 91 -8.89 15.35 10.17
N ILE A 92 -8.24 16.40 10.66
CA ILE A 92 -6.77 16.50 10.71
C ILE A 92 -6.19 15.43 11.64
N ASP A 93 -6.84 15.16 12.78
CA ASP A 93 -6.38 14.13 13.73
C ASP A 93 -6.37 12.72 13.08
N GLU A 94 -7.32 12.44 12.19
CA GLU A 94 -7.31 11.20 11.41
C GLU A 94 -6.15 11.18 10.40
N LEU A 95 -5.89 12.30 9.73
CA LEU A 95 -4.76 12.42 8.82
C LEU A 95 -3.42 12.26 9.54
N ASP A 96 -3.27 12.84 10.73
CA ASP A 96 -2.06 12.72 11.56
C ASP A 96 -1.73 11.27 11.88
N PHE A 97 -2.77 10.46 12.12
CA PHE A 97 -2.61 9.03 12.35
C PHE A 97 -2.41 8.25 11.04
N LEU A 98 -3.19 8.54 10.00
CA LEU A 98 -3.25 7.72 8.79
C LEU A 98 -2.10 7.98 7.84
N PHE A 99 -1.62 9.21 7.70
CA PHE A 99 -0.58 9.53 6.73
C PHE A 99 0.69 8.67 6.89
N PRO A 100 1.31 8.57 8.08
CA PRO A 100 2.49 7.73 8.24
C PRO A 100 2.19 6.25 8.01
N GLU A 101 1.03 5.76 8.46
CA GLU A 101 0.62 4.36 8.30
C GLU A 101 0.39 4.00 6.82
N VAL A 102 -0.31 4.85 6.07
CA VAL A 102 -0.57 4.67 4.64
C VAL A 102 0.73 4.75 3.83
N THR A 103 1.62 5.68 4.19
CA THR A 103 2.96 5.78 3.57
C THR A 103 3.77 4.51 3.81
N ARG A 104 3.73 3.96 5.02
CA ARG A 104 4.39 2.70 5.37
C ARG A 104 3.81 1.53 4.57
N ILE A 105 2.49 1.42 4.45
CA ILE A 105 1.83 0.37 3.66
C ILE A 105 2.31 0.39 2.21
N TYR A 106 2.47 1.58 1.61
CA TYR A 106 3.01 1.71 0.26
C TYR A 106 4.46 1.23 0.17
N HIS A 107 5.34 1.74 1.03
CA HIS A 107 6.78 1.48 0.92
C HIS A 107 7.21 0.12 1.44
N HIS A 108 6.43 -0.50 2.32
CA HIS A 108 6.76 -1.76 2.96
C HIS A 108 5.87 -2.90 2.45
N ASP A 109 4.55 -2.79 2.62
CA ASP A 109 3.65 -3.93 2.39
C ASP A 109 3.43 -4.19 0.89
N LEU A 110 3.14 -3.14 0.12
CA LEU A 110 3.04 -3.27 -1.35
C LEU A 110 4.40 -3.60 -1.98
N ALA A 111 5.50 -3.07 -1.43
CA ALA A 111 6.85 -3.42 -1.87
C ALA A 111 7.17 -4.90 -1.60
N ALA A 112 6.77 -5.44 -0.44
CA ALA A 112 6.94 -6.84 -0.10
C ALA A 112 6.11 -7.75 -1.02
N ILE A 113 4.86 -7.41 -1.31
CA ILE A 113 4.02 -8.13 -2.28
C ILE A 113 4.65 -8.10 -3.67
N SER A 114 5.15 -6.94 -4.10
CA SER A 114 5.82 -6.77 -5.39
C SER A 114 7.10 -7.61 -5.49
N ALA A 115 7.92 -7.62 -4.44
CA ALA A 115 9.13 -8.43 -4.36
C ALA A 115 8.80 -9.93 -4.35
N TRP A 116 7.76 -10.34 -3.63
CA TRP A 116 7.28 -11.72 -3.60
C TRP A 116 6.80 -12.15 -5.00
N LYS A 117 6.03 -11.31 -5.68
CA LYS A 117 5.62 -11.58 -7.06
C LYS A 117 6.81 -11.69 -8.00
N ALA A 118 7.75 -10.75 -7.94
CA ALA A 118 8.95 -10.78 -8.77
C ALA A 118 9.77 -12.07 -8.56
N HIS A 119 9.84 -12.56 -7.32
CA HIS A 119 10.48 -13.84 -7.01
C HIS A 119 9.73 -15.03 -7.65
N ILE A 120 8.40 -15.03 -7.65
CA ILE A 120 7.61 -16.09 -8.29
C ILE A 120 7.80 -16.06 -9.81
N ASP A 121 7.72 -14.88 -10.42
CA ASP A 121 7.88 -14.71 -11.86
C ASP A 121 9.29 -15.21 -12.28
N TRP A 122 10.34 -14.82 -11.53
CA TRP A 122 11.70 -15.35 -11.71
C TRP A 122 11.78 -16.88 -11.59
N TYR A 123 11.13 -17.46 -10.57
CA TYR A 123 11.13 -18.91 -10.36
C TYR A 123 10.44 -19.66 -11.51
N GLN A 124 9.38 -19.09 -12.08
CA GLN A 124 8.64 -19.66 -13.21
C GLN A 124 9.40 -19.54 -14.54
N GLU A 125 10.20 -18.49 -14.72
CA GLU A 125 11.03 -18.26 -15.91
C GLU A 125 12.32 -19.09 -15.91
N LEU A 126 12.68 -19.70 -14.78
CA LEU A 126 13.95 -20.40 -14.61
C LEU A 126 14.05 -21.67 -15.49
N PRO A 127 15.14 -21.85 -16.27
CA PRO A 127 15.38 -23.08 -17.03
C PRO A 127 15.44 -24.31 -16.13
N SER A 128 14.97 -25.47 -16.63
CA SER A 128 14.94 -26.73 -15.86
C SER A 128 16.29 -27.15 -15.29
N GLU A 129 17.39 -26.79 -15.96
CA GLU A 129 18.75 -27.14 -15.56
C GLU A 129 19.28 -26.24 -14.45
N GLU A 130 18.90 -24.96 -14.44
CA GLU A 130 19.17 -24.05 -13.34
C GLU A 130 18.30 -24.39 -12.12
N MET A 131 17.07 -24.83 -12.35
CA MET A 131 16.18 -25.30 -11.29
C MET A 131 16.71 -26.56 -10.60
N LYS A 132 17.32 -27.49 -11.34
CA LYS A 132 18.03 -28.65 -10.77
C LYS A 132 19.23 -28.20 -9.93
N GLN A 133 20.05 -27.29 -10.45
CA GLN A 133 21.19 -26.75 -9.72
C GLN A 133 20.74 -26.05 -8.43
N LEU A 134 19.69 -25.23 -8.48
CA LEU A 134 19.15 -24.54 -7.30
C LEU A 134 18.68 -25.54 -6.22
N ASN A 135 17.96 -26.58 -6.62
CA ASN A 135 17.50 -27.62 -5.70
C ASN A 135 18.68 -28.44 -5.12
N GLU A 136 19.69 -28.74 -5.92
CA GLU A 136 20.90 -29.45 -5.50
C GLU A 136 21.76 -28.60 -4.52
N SER A 137 21.88 -27.29 -4.75
CA SER A 137 22.57 -26.35 -3.85
C SER A 137 21.81 -26.15 -2.53
N SER A 138 20.48 -26.09 -2.58
CA SER A 138 19.64 -25.85 -1.40
C SER A 138 19.69 -26.98 -0.35
N ALA A 139 19.95 -28.22 -0.78
CA ALA A 139 20.00 -29.38 0.11
C ALA A 139 21.31 -29.48 0.92
N ALA A 140 22.39 -28.83 0.47
CA ALA A 140 23.71 -28.94 1.10
C ALA A 140 24.10 -27.71 1.93
N GLU A 141 23.64 -26.51 1.57
CA GLU A 141 24.20 -25.26 2.13
C GLU A 141 23.26 -24.54 3.12
N GLN A 142 21.95 -24.84 3.11
CA GLN A 142 20.97 -24.09 3.91
C GLN A 142 20.97 -24.47 5.40
N GLN A 143 21.47 -25.66 5.77
CA GLN A 143 21.44 -26.12 7.16
C GLN A 143 22.69 -25.70 7.97
N GLU A 144 23.83 -25.45 7.33
CA GLU A 144 25.04 -24.94 7.99
C GLU A 144 25.09 -23.41 8.02
N ALA A 145 24.72 -22.72 6.93
CA ALA A 145 24.80 -21.25 6.88
C ALA A 145 23.76 -20.51 7.75
N LEU A 146 22.55 -21.06 7.92
CA LEU A 146 21.55 -20.47 8.82
C LEU A 146 21.92 -20.66 10.30
N VAL A 147 22.63 -21.73 10.65
CA VAL A 147 23.05 -21.98 12.04
C VAL A 147 24.30 -21.17 12.38
N GLU A 148 25.27 -21.02 11.47
CA GLU A 148 26.42 -20.12 11.68
C GLU A 148 26.02 -18.64 11.68
N SER A 149 25.10 -18.21 10.79
CA SER A 149 24.61 -16.82 10.78
C SER A 149 23.76 -16.45 12.01
N LEU A 150 23.14 -17.42 12.69
CA LEU A 150 22.42 -17.20 13.94
C LEU A 150 23.33 -17.20 15.17
N VAL A 151 24.58 -17.65 15.04
CA VAL A 151 25.54 -17.76 16.15
C VAL A 151 26.57 -16.61 16.14
N GLU A 152 26.78 -15.93 15.00
CA GLU A 152 27.76 -14.82 14.89
C GLU A 152 27.15 -13.41 14.69
N VAL A 153 25.92 -13.17 15.14
CA VAL A 153 25.37 -11.81 15.26
C VAL A 153 24.94 -11.54 16.71
N GLU A 154 25.86 -11.75 17.66
CA GLU A 154 25.93 -10.86 18.83
C GLU A 154 26.57 -9.55 18.37
N VAL A 155 25.86 -8.80 17.53
CA VAL A 155 26.17 -7.38 17.44
C VAL A 155 25.53 -6.79 18.69
N GLU A 156 26.38 -6.42 19.66
CA GLU A 156 26.05 -5.38 20.63
C GLU A 156 25.73 -4.10 19.85
N VAL A 157 24.54 -4.03 19.25
CA VAL A 157 23.88 -2.76 19.07
C VAL A 157 22.95 -2.65 20.25
N GLU A 158 23.35 -1.85 21.24
CA GLU A 158 22.38 -1.13 22.06
C GLU A 158 21.62 -0.14 21.13
N VAL A 159 20.89 -0.63 20.12
CA VAL A 159 19.72 0.11 19.64
C VAL A 159 18.66 -0.24 20.67
N ASP A 160 18.37 0.70 21.53
CA ASP A 160 17.09 0.72 22.23
C ASP A 160 16.00 0.80 21.14
N PRO A 161 15.30 -0.31 20.79
CA PRO A 161 14.32 -0.31 19.70
C PRO A 161 13.09 0.53 20.04
N THR A 162 13.07 1.16 21.23
CA THR A 162 12.00 2.05 21.70
C THR A 162 12.26 3.53 21.45
N LYS A 163 13.36 3.92 20.78
CA LYS A 163 13.74 5.35 20.63
C LYS A 163 13.88 5.92 19.22
N GLU A 164 13.94 5.10 18.17
CA GLU A 164 13.94 5.65 16.81
C GLU A 164 12.50 5.79 16.29
N GLU A 165 12.05 7.04 16.27
CA GLU A 165 10.78 7.43 15.68
C GLU A 165 10.73 7.06 14.17
N PRO A 166 9.61 6.46 13.69
CA PRO A 166 9.47 6.01 12.31
C PRO A 166 9.80 7.10 11.29
N ALA A 167 10.47 6.73 10.20
CA ALA A 167 10.88 7.68 9.16
C ALA A 167 9.65 8.35 8.50
N GLU A 168 8.56 7.61 8.37
CA GLU A 168 7.28 8.07 7.83
C GLU A 168 6.65 9.15 8.71
N LEU A 169 6.79 9.03 10.04
CA LEU A 169 6.28 10.02 10.98
C LEU A 169 7.07 11.33 10.87
N LYS A 170 8.41 11.25 10.83
CA LYS A 170 9.26 12.44 10.63
C LYS A 170 8.95 13.15 9.32
N PHE A 171 8.79 12.37 8.24
CA PHE A 171 8.42 12.93 6.93
C PHE A 171 7.07 13.65 7.00
N TYR A 172 6.08 13.06 7.67
CA TYR A 172 4.77 13.68 7.87
C TYR A 172 4.84 14.97 8.69
N GLU A 173 5.58 14.99 9.80
CA GLU A 173 5.75 16.19 10.63
C GLU A 173 6.38 17.35 9.85
N GLU A 174 7.34 17.07 8.97
CA GLU A 174 7.94 18.09 8.10
C GLU A 174 6.99 18.57 7.00
N ALA A 175 6.17 17.67 6.46
CA ALA A 175 5.22 17.97 5.40
C ALA A 175 4.00 18.75 5.91
N SER A 176 3.42 18.34 7.04
CA SER A 176 2.27 19.00 7.69
C SER A 176 2.55 20.45 8.09
N GLN A 177 3.81 20.80 8.36
CA GLN A 177 4.21 22.18 8.62
C GLN A 177 4.24 23.08 7.36
N LYS A 178 4.32 22.48 6.17
CA LYS A 178 4.57 23.20 4.90
C LYS A 178 3.37 23.16 3.95
N PHE A 179 2.49 22.18 4.09
CA PHE A 179 1.39 21.92 3.17
C PHE A 179 0.05 21.89 3.90
N VAL A 180 -1.00 22.24 3.17
CA VAL A 180 -2.38 22.16 3.66
C VAL A 180 -2.89 20.71 3.60
N PRO A 181 -3.83 20.30 4.49
CA PRO A 181 -4.22 18.90 4.65
C PRO A 181 -4.66 18.19 3.35
N TYR A 182 -5.45 18.85 2.50
CA TYR A 182 -5.92 18.21 1.26
C TYR A 182 -4.78 17.89 0.28
N ILE A 183 -3.70 18.69 0.24
CA ILE A 183 -2.51 18.40 -0.58
C ILE A 183 -1.83 17.12 -0.08
N LEU A 184 -1.82 16.90 1.24
CA LEU A 184 -1.26 15.69 1.82
C LEU A 184 -2.11 14.47 1.46
N VAL A 185 -3.43 14.58 1.52
CA VAL A 185 -4.36 13.52 1.07
C VAL A 185 -4.16 13.22 -0.42
N ASP A 186 -4.16 14.23 -1.29
CA ASP A 186 -3.94 14.07 -2.73
C ASP A 186 -2.58 13.41 -3.02
N SER A 187 -1.54 13.75 -2.25
CA SER A 187 -0.23 13.11 -2.39
C SER A 187 -0.26 11.61 -2.07
N LEU A 188 -1.11 11.19 -1.13
CA LEU A 188 -1.35 9.77 -0.85
C LEU A 188 -2.19 9.14 -1.96
N VAL A 189 -3.23 9.82 -2.47
CA VAL A 189 -4.02 9.31 -3.61
C VAL A 189 -3.10 9.03 -4.79
N PHE A 190 -2.20 9.95 -5.16
CA PHE A 190 -1.25 9.77 -6.25
C PHE A 190 -0.19 8.69 -6.03
N LEU A 191 0.01 8.22 -4.80
CA LEU A 191 0.83 7.04 -4.53
C LEU A 191 0.09 5.75 -4.91
N PHE A 192 -1.21 5.68 -4.62
CA PHE A 192 -1.99 4.45 -4.78
C PHE A 192 -2.73 4.37 -6.12
N ASP A 193 -3.01 5.51 -6.75
CA ASP A 193 -3.70 5.65 -8.02
C ASP A 193 -2.81 6.35 -9.08
N PRO A 194 -2.16 5.57 -9.96
CA PRO A 194 -1.36 6.12 -11.04
C PRO A 194 -2.18 6.85 -12.11
N GLU A 195 -3.47 6.53 -12.28
CA GLU A 195 -4.33 7.17 -13.28
C GLU A 195 -4.68 8.58 -12.83
N GLU A 196 -5.16 8.74 -11.58
CA GLU A 196 -5.40 10.06 -10.97
C GLU A 196 -4.14 10.92 -10.95
N ARG A 197 -3.00 10.32 -10.64
CA ARG A 197 -1.71 11.01 -10.73
C ARG A 197 -1.43 11.50 -12.15
N GLN A 198 -1.65 10.66 -13.16
CA GLN A 198 -1.38 11.00 -14.55
C GLN A 198 -2.29 12.13 -15.03
N ASP A 199 -3.55 12.13 -14.61
CA ASP A 199 -4.51 13.18 -14.93
C ASP A 199 -4.11 14.52 -14.29
N ALA A 200 -3.65 14.49 -13.04
CA ALA A 200 -3.08 15.67 -12.39
C ALA A 200 -1.81 16.18 -13.11
N GLU A 201 -0.91 15.29 -13.53
CA GLU A 201 0.29 15.66 -14.31
C GLU A 201 -0.08 16.29 -15.66
N ASN A 202 -1.07 15.74 -16.36
CA ASN A 202 -1.56 16.29 -17.63
C ASN A 202 -2.16 17.69 -17.43
N TYR A 203 -3.00 17.86 -16.40
CA TYR A 203 -3.58 19.15 -16.05
C TYR A 203 -2.50 20.20 -15.73
N ILE A 204 -1.46 19.82 -14.98
CA ILE A 204 -0.35 20.72 -14.66
C ILE A 204 0.41 21.13 -15.93
N ASP A 205 0.68 20.21 -16.86
CA ASP A 205 1.36 20.54 -18.13
C ASP A 205 0.54 21.54 -18.96
N GLU A 206 -0.78 21.31 -19.10
CA GLU A 206 -1.67 22.21 -19.82
C GLU A 206 -1.66 23.63 -19.21
N ARG A 207 -1.76 23.73 -17.88
CA ARG A 207 -1.74 25.04 -17.18
C ARG A 207 -0.37 25.71 -17.23
N ALA A 208 0.70 24.93 -17.09
CA ALA A 208 2.06 25.43 -17.18
C ALA A 208 2.37 26.02 -18.56
N GLN A 209 1.84 25.42 -19.64
CA GLN A 209 2.00 25.95 -21.00
C GLN A 209 1.34 27.32 -21.16
N LEU A 210 0.16 27.53 -20.57
CA LEU A 210 -0.52 28.82 -20.58
C LEU A 210 0.28 29.91 -19.83
N GLU A 211 0.96 29.54 -18.75
CA GLU A 211 1.80 30.44 -17.94
C GLU A 211 3.26 30.52 -18.44
N ASN A 212 3.61 29.86 -19.55
CA ASN A 212 4.97 29.78 -20.13
C ASN A 212 6.03 29.16 -19.18
N LEU A 213 5.62 28.23 -18.31
CA LEU A 213 6.48 27.53 -17.36
C LEU A 213 7.09 26.27 -17.98
N ALA A 214 8.05 26.42 -18.89
CA ALA A 214 8.65 25.31 -19.65
C ALA A 214 9.31 24.19 -18.82
N ALA A 215 9.59 24.44 -17.55
CA ALA A 215 10.14 23.45 -16.62
C ALA A 215 9.11 22.39 -16.20
N LEU A 216 7.82 22.70 -16.23
CA LEU A 216 6.72 21.81 -15.82
C LEU A 216 6.17 21.05 -17.05
N ASN A 217 7.04 20.26 -17.67
CA ASN A 217 6.68 19.41 -18.80
C ASN A 217 6.51 17.94 -18.35
N PRO A 218 5.90 17.06 -19.17
CA PRO A 218 5.60 15.68 -18.77
C PRO A 218 6.82 14.87 -18.32
N GLN A 219 8.01 15.13 -18.90
CA GLN A 219 9.23 14.41 -18.52
C GLN A 219 9.75 14.77 -17.13
N ASN A 220 9.47 15.99 -16.66
CA ASN A 220 9.84 16.44 -15.33
C ASN A 220 8.76 16.07 -14.32
N LEU A 221 7.48 16.16 -14.70
CA LEU A 221 6.35 15.83 -13.83
C LEU A 221 6.33 14.34 -13.44
N CYS A 222 6.59 13.43 -14.38
CA CYS A 222 6.62 11.99 -14.08
C CYS A 222 7.75 11.59 -13.12
N LYS A 223 8.79 12.42 -12.99
CA LYS A 223 9.92 12.23 -12.04
C LYS A 223 9.71 12.95 -10.71
N ALA A 224 8.72 13.83 -10.64
CA ALA A 224 8.42 14.57 -9.42
C ALA A 224 7.85 13.61 -8.35
N SER A 225 8.03 13.98 -7.08
CA SER A 225 7.38 13.24 -6.00
C SER A 225 5.87 13.44 -6.04
N PRO A 226 5.07 12.48 -5.55
CA PRO A 226 3.62 12.62 -5.44
C PRO A 226 3.20 13.90 -4.73
N LEU A 227 3.92 14.26 -3.65
CA LEU A 227 3.71 15.52 -2.92
C LEU A 227 3.98 16.77 -3.77
N THR A 228 4.98 16.73 -4.64
CA THR A 228 5.25 17.84 -5.57
C THR A 228 4.13 17.99 -6.58
N VAL A 229 3.65 16.87 -7.15
CA VAL A 229 2.54 16.87 -8.11
C VAL A 229 1.26 17.39 -7.44
N ALA A 230 0.91 16.88 -6.25
CA ALA A 230 -0.24 17.35 -5.48
C ALA A 230 -0.16 18.84 -5.15
N ASN A 231 1.01 19.33 -4.73
CA ASN A 231 1.19 20.75 -4.44
C ASN A 231 1.06 21.63 -5.68
N LEU A 232 1.61 21.20 -6.83
CA LEU A 232 1.47 21.92 -8.10
C LEU A 232 0.03 21.90 -8.61
N TYR A 233 -0.64 20.75 -8.53
CA TYR A 233 -2.04 20.60 -8.89
C TYR A 233 -2.91 21.57 -8.07
N GLY A 234 -2.76 21.56 -6.73
CA GLY A 234 -3.47 22.47 -5.84
C GLY A 234 -3.16 23.95 -6.12
N TYR A 235 -1.91 24.30 -6.43
CA TYR A 235 -1.53 25.67 -6.81
C TYR A 235 -2.26 26.16 -8.07
N PHE A 236 -2.33 25.33 -9.12
CA PHE A 236 -3.02 25.70 -10.36
C PHE A 236 -4.54 25.68 -10.19
N ALA A 237 -5.09 24.70 -9.47
CA ALA A 237 -6.53 24.58 -9.21
C ALA A 237 -7.09 25.81 -8.46
N GLN A 238 -6.40 26.30 -7.43
CA GLN A 238 -6.83 27.51 -6.69
C GLN A 238 -6.87 28.79 -7.55
N ARG A 239 -6.11 28.82 -8.64
CA ARG A 239 -6.00 29.98 -9.54
C ARG A 239 -6.91 29.86 -10.77
N ASP A 240 -7.51 28.69 -10.94
CA ASP A 240 -8.34 28.38 -12.07
C ASP A 240 -9.81 28.67 -11.74
N GLU A 241 -10.27 29.87 -12.10
CA GLU A 241 -11.65 30.30 -11.91
C GLU A 241 -12.67 29.39 -12.62
N SER A 242 -12.23 28.54 -13.57
CA SER A 242 -13.10 27.58 -14.27
C SER A 242 -13.40 26.30 -13.48
N LEU A 243 -12.67 26.05 -12.38
CA LEU A 243 -12.86 24.91 -11.47
C LEU A 243 -13.59 25.30 -10.17
N VAL A 244 -13.99 26.56 -10.02
CA VAL A 244 -14.81 27.00 -8.89
C VAL A 244 -16.24 26.49 -9.11
N GLU A 245 -16.50 25.24 -8.71
CA GLU A 245 -17.84 24.83 -8.35
C GLU A 245 -18.31 25.72 -7.20
N THR A 246 -19.53 26.23 -7.32
CA THR A 246 -20.13 27.21 -6.42
C THR A 246 -20.36 26.64 -5.02
N GLU A 247 -19.33 26.56 -4.19
CA GLU A 247 -19.42 26.29 -2.73
C GLU A 247 -19.93 27.51 -1.94
N THR A 248 -20.88 28.28 -2.46
CA THR A 248 -21.31 29.54 -1.81
C THR A 248 -22.79 29.65 -1.45
N GLU A 249 -23.62 28.63 -1.71
CA GLU A 249 -25.05 28.72 -1.33
C GLU A 249 -25.56 27.65 -0.34
N GLU A 250 -24.94 26.47 -0.21
CA GLU A 250 -25.44 25.46 0.75
C GLU A 250 -24.92 25.60 2.19
N ASP A 251 -23.75 26.21 2.42
CA ASP A 251 -23.21 26.41 3.77
C ASP A 251 -23.75 27.67 4.48
N ALA A 252 -24.30 28.62 3.72
CA ALA A 252 -24.95 29.80 4.30
C ALA A 252 -26.32 29.46 4.94
N GLU A 253 -27.01 28.41 4.47
CA GLU A 253 -28.32 28.01 5.01
C GLU A 253 -28.22 27.13 6.27
N LYS A 254 -27.12 26.37 6.44
CA LYS A 254 -26.88 25.58 7.67
C LYS A 254 -26.49 26.44 8.88
N VAL A 255 -25.82 27.57 8.67
CA VAL A 255 -25.51 28.52 9.77
C VAL A 255 -26.78 29.26 10.21
N ALA A 256 -27.70 29.58 9.30
CA ALA A 256 -28.93 30.31 9.62
C ALA A 256 -29.99 29.47 10.37
N LEU A 257 -29.97 28.14 10.24
CA LEU A 257 -30.92 27.23 10.91
C LEU A 257 -30.45 26.70 12.27
N SER A 258 -29.25 27.08 12.73
CA SER A 258 -28.73 26.72 14.07
C SER A 258 -29.01 27.77 15.15
N HIS A 259 -29.81 28.79 14.85
CA HIS A 259 -30.19 29.88 15.77
C HIS A 259 -31.70 30.04 15.99
N PHE A 260 -32.46 28.96 15.91
CA PHE A 260 -33.84 28.88 16.44
C PHE A 260 -34.10 27.58 17.20
#